data_AF-A0A937DD32-F1
#
_entry.id   AF-A0A937DD32-F1
#
_cell.length_a   1.000
_cell.length_b   1.000
_cell.length_c   1.000
_cell.angle_alpha   90.00
_cell.angle_beta   90.00
_cell.angle_gamma   90.00
#
_symmetry.space_group_name_H-M   'P 1'
#
loop_
_entity.id
_entity.type
_entity.pdbx_description
1 polymer ?
#
loop_
_entity_poly.entity_id
_entity_poly.type
_entity_poly.pdbx_seq_one_letter_code
_entity_poly.pdbx_strand_id
1 'polypeptide(L)'
;MIGSVVKGTTYLKDLKLEILKVPSHPRHHGVKMQAHHLVSQEGVRISGLGAKLVSMGYNIDHVKNLAFLPCTLQGACHLGIQPHRGDHTAKSDRPTLKVFNLSEDDYDDDDDHPESYHVHVAKLLAATVRRLKRECDGDPDMSSKFRKGINGLSKSILETLSDEPSELRLTSIAEYFKRGVKIGCSGADSVGDHKHSTACQVGRNHLKGRRATGQKDEGIKYQSSEHYVPKPSQ
;
A
#
# COMPACT_ATOMS: atom_id res chain seq x y z
N MET A 1 16.81 -7.55 -20.22
CA MET A 1 15.34 -7.69 -20.13
C MET A 1 14.71 -6.38 -20.57
N ILE A 2 13.70 -6.45 -21.43
CA ILE A 2 12.85 -5.30 -21.75
C ILE A 2 12.01 -5.01 -20.50
N GLY A 3 11.89 -3.73 -20.12
CA GLY A 3 11.06 -3.34 -18.97
C GLY A 3 9.56 -3.54 -19.24
N SER A 4 8.75 -3.46 -18.20
CA SER A 4 7.28 -3.42 -18.31
C SER A 4 6.72 -2.34 -17.39
N VAL A 5 5.77 -1.57 -17.88
CA VAL A 5 4.96 -0.63 -17.08
C VAL A 5 3.50 -1.02 -17.03
N VAL A 6 3.17 -2.19 -17.57
CA VAL A 6 1.85 -2.79 -17.50
C VAL A 6 1.89 -3.85 -16.40
N LYS A 7 0.96 -3.76 -15.46
CA LYS A 7 0.79 -4.73 -14.37
C LYS A 7 0.53 -6.11 -14.97
N GLY A 8 1.33 -7.08 -14.57
CA GLY A 8 1.12 -8.49 -14.90
C GLY A 8 0.19 -9.17 -13.89
N THR A 9 0.10 -10.50 -13.96
CA THR A 9 -0.74 -11.30 -13.06
C THR A 9 0.06 -12.10 -12.02
N THR A 10 1.40 -12.08 -12.11
CA THR A 10 2.26 -12.91 -11.25
C THR A 10 2.81 -12.16 -10.03
N TYR A 11 2.71 -10.82 -10.00
CA TYR A 11 3.31 -9.99 -8.96
C TYR A 11 2.86 -10.39 -7.54
N LEU A 12 1.59 -10.76 -7.37
CA LEU A 12 1.06 -11.16 -6.06
C LEU A 12 1.71 -12.45 -5.58
N LYS A 13 1.90 -13.42 -6.48
CA LYS A 13 2.59 -14.67 -6.17
C LYS A 13 4.04 -14.39 -5.76
N ASP A 14 4.74 -13.55 -6.50
CA ASP A 14 6.13 -13.20 -6.22
C ASP A 14 6.25 -12.46 -4.88
N LEU A 15 5.36 -11.51 -4.61
CA LEU A 15 5.31 -10.80 -3.33
C LEU A 15 4.99 -11.73 -2.15
N LYS A 16 4.09 -12.69 -2.34
CA LYS A 16 3.78 -13.73 -1.34
C LYS A 16 5.01 -14.59 -1.03
N LEU A 17 5.76 -15.00 -2.05
CA LEU A 17 7.00 -15.77 -1.85
C LEU A 17 8.04 -14.99 -1.05
N GLU A 18 8.12 -13.67 -1.22
CA GLU A 18 9.04 -12.83 -0.44
C GLU A 18 8.64 -12.75 1.04
N ILE A 19 7.36 -12.59 1.37
CA ILE A 19 6.94 -12.54 2.78
C ILE A 19 7.01 -13.89 3.49
N LEU A 20 7.04 -15.03 2.78
CA LEU A 20 7.28 -16.33 3.39
C LEU A 20 8.67 -16.41 4.05
N LYS A 21 9.63 -15.60 3.58
CA LYS A 21 10.96 -15.46 4.18
C LYS A 21 10.95 -14.64 5.47
N VAL A 22 9.82 -14.00 5.80
CA VAL A 22 9.64 -13.14 6.98
C VAL A 22 8.49 -13.69 7.83
N PRO A 23 8.73 -14.70 8.69
CA PRO A 23 7.67 -15.32 9.50
C PRO A 23 6.91 -14.34 10.42
N SER A 24 7.56 -13.23 10.80
CA SER A 24 6.96 -12.17 11.59
C SER A 24 6.09 -11.18 10.79
N HIS A 25 5.93 -11.35 9.48
CA HIS A 25 5.14 -10.42 8.66
C HIS A 25 3.68 -10.36 9.13
N PRO A 26 3.04 -9.17 9.30
CA PRO A 26 1.71 -9.06 9.89
C PRO A 26 0.62 -9.90 9.22
N ARG A 27 0.74 -10.11 7.90
CA ARG A 27 -0.16 -10.98 7.12
C ARG A 27 -0.25 -12.40 7.69
N HIS A 28 0.85 -12.96 8.19
CA HIS A 28 0.88 -14.30 8.80
C HIS A 28 0.22 -14.34 10.19
N HIS A 29 -0.09 -13.17 10.76
CA HIS A 29 -0.59 -13.00 12.12
C HIS A 29 -1.96 -12.32 12.15
N GLY A 30 -2.78 -12.59 11.14
CA GLY A 30 -4.19 -12.19 11.10
C GLY A 30 -4.45 -10.75 10.69
N VAL A 31 -3.43 -9.97 10.31
CA VAL A 31 -3.68 -8.67 9.67
C VAL A 31 -4.00 -8.90 8.20
N LYS A 32 -5.20 -8.50 7.76
CA LYS A 32 -5.59 -8.57 6.36
C LYS A 32 -4.85 -7.49 5.57
N MET A 33 -4.18 -7.89 4.49
CA MET A 33 -3.32 -6.99 3.71
C MET A 33 -3.52 -7.20 2.20
N GLN A 34 -3.27 -6.15 1.42
CA GLN A 34 -3.33 -6.11 -0.03
C GLN A 34 -1.98 -5.75 -0.61
N ALA A 35 -1.65 -6.32 -1.77
CA ALA A 35 -0.50 -5.89 -2.54
C ALA A 35 -0.78 -4.48 -3.09
N HIS A 36 0.25 -3.63 -3.13
CA HIS A 36 0.15 -2.26 -3.59
C HIS A 36 1.37 -1.91 -4.43
N HIS A 37 1.16 -1.34 -5.62
CA HIS A 37 2.23 -0.80 -6.46
C HIS A 37 2.54 0.65 -6.04
N LEU A 38 3.76 0.85 -5.52
CA LEU A 38 4.23 2.13 -5.00
C LEU A 38 4.39 3.15 -6.14
N VAL A 39 5.05 2.76 -7.22
CA VAL A 39 4.91 3.43 -8.51
C VAL A 39 3.79 2.73 -9.26
N SER A 40 2.61 3.35 -9.22
CA SER A 40 1.39 2.82 -9.85
C SER A 40 1.40 2.97 -11.36
N GLN A 41 0.71 2.06 -12.06
CA GLN A 41 0.56 2.10 -13.52
C GLN A 41 -0.09 3.41 -13.96
N GLU A 42 -1.10 3.87 -13.21
CA GLU A 42 -1.77 5.13 -13.48
C GLU A 42 -0.85 6.35 -13.26
N GLY A 43 -0.01 6.32 -12.21
CA GLY A 43 1.04 7.34 -12.03
C GLY A 43 2.04 7.36 -13.20
N VAL A 44 2.39 6.19 -13.75
CA VAL A 44 3.22 6.10 -14.96
C VAL A 44 2.49 6.68 -16.16
N ARG A 45 1.21 6.36 -16.35
CA ARG A 45 0.38 6.87 -17.45
C ARG A 45 0.29 8.40 -17.42
N ILE A 46 -0.08 8.97 -16.27
CA ILE A 46 -0.20 10.42 -16.05
C ILE A 46 1.15 11.12 -16.30
N SER A 47 2.26 10.51 -15.89
CA SER A 47 3.59 11.11 -16.07
C SER A 47 4.06 11.18 -17.53
N GLY A 48 3.49 10.37 -18.42
CA GLY A 48 3.94 10.23 -19.81
C GLY A 48 5.31 9.55 -19.97
N LEU A 49 5.84 8.89 -18.92
CA LEU A 49 7.20 8.34 -18.91
C LEU A 49 7.27 6.84 -19.24
N GLY A 50 6.15 6.20 -19.57
CA GLY A 50 6.06 4.74 -19.78
C GLY A 50 7.12 4.20 -20.75
N ALA A 51 7.24 4.76 -21.95
CA ALA A 51 8.23 4.33 -22.95
C ALA A 51 9.68 4.46 -22.43
N LYS A 52 9.97 5.55 -21.68
CA LYS A 52 11.29 5.78 -21.11
C LYS A 52 11.61 4.74 -20.03
N LEU A 53 10.67 4.45 -19.15
CA LEU A 53 10.80 3.43 -18.10
C LEU A 53 11.06 2.04 -18.70
N VAL A 54 10.29 1.66 -19.72
CA VAL A 54 10.47 0.39 -20.46
C VAL A 54 11.88 0.32 -21.08
N SER A 55 12.32 1.39 -21.75
CA SER A 55 13.65 1.44 -22.37
C SER A 55 14.81 1.31 -21.37
N MET A 56 14.59 1.73 -20.13
CA MET A 56 15.58 1.63 -19.04
C MET A 56 15.51 0.30 -18.28
N GLY A 57 14.62 -0.61 -18.69
CA GLY A 57 14.45 -1.92 -18.07
C GLY A 57 13.75 -1.87 -16.72
N TYR A 58 12.96 -0.84 -16.43
CA TYR A 58 12.09 -0.81 -15.25
C TYR A 58 10.94 -1.80 -15.42
N ASN A 59 10.66 -2.59 -14.39
CA ASN A 59 9.51 -3.49 -14.34
C ASN A 59 8.62 -3.10 -13.16
N ILE A 60 7.37 -2.74 -13.45
CA ILE A 60 6.39 -2.31 -12.45
C ILE A 60 6.05 -3.41 -11.45
N ASP A 61 6.07 -4.67 -11.89
CA ASP A 61 5.79 -5.86 -11.07
C ASP A 61 6.99 -6.30 -10.22
N HIS A 62 8.12 -5.59 -10.31
CA HIS A 62 9.28 -5.96 -9.51
C HIS A 62 8.93 -5.80 -8.02
N VAL A 63 9.27 -6.80 -7.20
CA VAL A 63 8.99 -6.84 -5.75
C VAL A 63 9.46 -5.61 -4.95
N LYS A 64 10.43 -4.83 -5.48
CA LYS A 64 10.92 -3.58 -4.89
C LYS A 64 9.97 -2.40 -5.08
N ASN A 65 9.01 -2.53 -5.99
CA ASN A 65 7.92 -1.59 -6.22
C ASN A 65 6.63 -2.02 -5.52
N LEU A 66 6.63 -3.17 -4.84
CA LEU A 66 5.45 -3.73 -4.21
C LEU A 66 5.57 -3.67 -2.69
N ALA A 67 4.44 -3.45 -2.03
CA ALA A 67 4.32 -3.61 -0.58
C ALA A 67 2.98 -4.27 -0.24
N PHE A 68 2.95 -5.05 0.85
CA PHE A 68 1.69 -5.39 1.49
C PHE A 68 1.29 -4.24 2.42
N LEU A 69 0.08 -3.72 2.22
CA LEU A 69 -0.53 -2.70 3.07
C LEU A 69 -1.80 -3.24 3.72
N PRO A 70 -2.12 -2.88 4.98
CA PRO A 70 -3.34 -3.37 5.61
C PRO A 70 -4.57 -2.90 4.85
N CYS A 71 -5.50 -3.81 4.59
CA CYS A 71 -6.70 -3.50 3.81
C CYS A 71 -7.97 -3.36 4.67
N THR A 72 -7.85 -3.52 5.98
CA THR A 72 -8.95 -3.28 6.92
C THR A 72 -8.65 -2.11 7.84
N LEU A 73 -9.68 -1.48 8.38
CA LEU A 73 -9.47 -0.37 9.32
C LEU A 73 -8.84 -0.86 10.61
N GLN A 74 -9.17 -2.05 11.10
CA GLN A 74 -8.58 -2.62 12.32
C GLN A 74 -7.10 -2.93 12.12
N GLY A 75 -6.76 -3.57 11.01
CA GLY A 75 -5.37 -3.85 10.64
C GLY A 75 -4.54 -2.57 10.52
N ALA A 76 -5.05 -1.59 9.78
CA ALA A 76 -4.43 -0.27 9.63
C ALA A 76 -4.28 0.47 10.97
N CYS A 77 -5.34 0.45 11.77
CA CYS A 77 -5.40 1.09 13.09
C CYS A 77 -4.33 0.50 14.02
N HIS A 78 -4.24 -0.84 14.03
CA HIS A 78 -3.29 -1.62 14.80
C HIS A 78 -1.83 -1.42 14.37
N LEU A 79 -1.57 -1.39 13.07
CA LEU A 79 -0.22 -1.20 12.53
C LEU A 79 0.24 0.26 12.58
N GLY A 80 -0.68 1.22 12.70
CA GLY A 80 -0.32 2.63 12.71
C GLY A 80 0.00 3.19 11.33
N ILE A 81 -0.63 2.64 10.28
CA ILE A 81 -0.48 3.08 8.89
C ILE A 81 -1.87 3.18 8.24
N GLN A 82 -2.03 4.05 7.26
CA GLN A 82 -3.27 4.20 6.52
C GLN A 82 -3.69 2.88 5.83
N PRO A 83 -5.00 2.62 5.71
CA PRO A 83 -5.50 1.45 5.00
C PRO A 83 -5.30 1.60 3.50
N HIS A 84 -4.87 0.52 2.85
CA HIS A 84 -5.07 0.34 1.41
C HIS A 84 -6.51 -0.09 1.16
N ARG A 85 -7.17 0.48 0.15
CA ARG A 85 -8.51 0.09 -0.26
C ARG A 85 -8.48 -0.03 -1.77
N GLY A 86 -8.21 -1.23 -2.22
CA GLY A 86 -8.00 -1.50 -3.62
C GLY A 86 -9.19 -2.10 -4.36
N ASP A 87 -10.19 -2.68 -3.67
CA ASP A 87 -11.20 -3.53 -4.31
C ASP A 87 -12.62 -3.31 -3.76
N HIS A 88 -13.59 -3.39 -4.67
CA HIS A 88 -15.04 -3.24 -4.51
C HIS A 88 -15.70 -4.37 -3.71
N THR A 89 -15.33 -4.55 -2.44
CA THR A 89 -16.04 -5.45 -1.51
C THR A 89 -16.29 -4.85 -0.12
N ALA A 90 -16.85 -3.65 -0.07
CA ALA A 90 -17.82 -3.38 0.99
C ALA A 90 -19.13 -4.14 0.65
N LYS A 91 -19.23 -5.41 1.03
CA LYS A 91 -20.51 -6.11 1.25
C LYS A 91 -21.37 -5.45 2.37
N SER A 92 -21.16 -4.17 2.66
CA SER A 92 -21.99 -3.32 3.52
C SER A 92 -22.75 -2.24 2.74
N ASP A 93 -22.53 -2.04 1.44
CA ASP A 93 -23.08 -0.85 0.77
C ASP A 93 -24.36 -1.11 -0.05
N ARG A 94 -24.80 -2.36 -0.28
CA ARG A 94 -26.20 -2.74 -0.64
C ARG A 94 -26.56 -4.20 -0.28
N PRO A 95 -27.83 -4.49 0.09
CA PRO A 95 -28.27 -5.83 0.43
C PRO A 95 -28.65 -6.62 -0.83
N THR A 96 -27.70 -7.33 -1.44
CA THR A 96 -28.05 -8.47 -2.30
C THR A 96 -27.02 -9.59 -2.18
N LEU A 97 -27.53 -10.74 -1.75
CA LEU A 97 -26.98 -12.09 -1.82
C LEU A 97 -25.63 -12.25 -2.55
N LYS A 98 -24.61 -12.73 -1.83
CA LYS A 98 -23.79 -13.87 -2.27
C LYS A 98 -23.00 -14.45 -1.09
N VAL A 99 -23.45 -15.64 -0.70
CA VAL A 99 -22.80 -16.62 0.18
C VAL A 99 -21.67 -17.30 -0.60
N PHE A 100 -20.69 -17.83 0.17
CA PHE A 100 -19.58 -18.73 -0.19
C PHE A 100 -18.17 -18.11 -0.33
N ASN A 101 -17.33 -18.51 0.64
CA ASN A 101 -15.86 -18.59 0.66
C ASN A 101 -15.08 -17.54 -0.14
N LEU A 102 -14.78 -16.41 0.50
CA LEU A 102 -13.70 -15.52 0.04
C LEU A 102 -12.37 -16.17 0.37
N SER A 103 -11.57 -16.44 -0.66
CA SER A 103 -10.19 -16.89 -0.53
C SER A 103 -9.30 -15.70 -0.14
N GLU A 104 -8.12 -15.94 0.44
CA GLU A 104 -7.15 -14.87 0.76
C GLU A 104 -6.62 -14.12 -0.48
N ASP A 105 -7.00 -14.58 -1.67
CA ASP A 105 -6.58 -14.09 -2.98
C ASP A 105 -7.57 -13.06 -3.56
N ASP A 106 -8.77 -12.91 -2.98
CA ASP A 106 -9.83 -11.99 -3.43
C ASP A 106 -9.64 -10.54 -2.94
N TYR A 107 -8.40 -10.11 -2.76
CA TYR A 107 -8.08 -8.75 -2.31
C TYR A 107 -7.16 -8.04 -3.30
N ASP A 108 -7.03 -8.50 -4.54
CA ASP A 108 -6.03 -7.96 -5.47
C ASP A 108 -6.68 -7.07 -6.54
N ASP A 109 -7.00 -5.85 -6.13
CA ASP A 109 -7.16 -4.73 -7.03
C ASP A 109 -6.39 -3.56 -6.42
N ASP A 110 -5.61 -2.86 -7.23
CA ASP A 110 -4.68 -1.80 -6.83
C ASP A 110 -4.85 -0.59 -7.78
N ASP A 111 -6.01 -0.51 -8.43
CA ASP A 111 -6.36 0.55 -9.37
C ASP A 111 -7.31 1.61 -8.75
N ASP A 112 -7.89 1.37 -7.56
CA ASP A 112 -8.78 2.32 -6.88
C ASP A 112 -8.03 3.15 -5.81
N HIS A 113 -7.26 4.15 -6.24
CA HIS A 113 -6.75 5.20 -5.35
C HIS A 113 -7.32 6.56 -5.74
N PRO A 114 -7.40 7.54 -4.80
CA PRO A 114 -7.75 8.90 -5.17
C PRO A 114 -6.83 9.41 -6.28
N GLU A 115 -7.38 10.15 -7.25
CA GLU A 115 -6.60 10.76 -8.34
C GLU A 115 -5.39 11.55 -7.80
N SER A 116 -5.52 12.13 -6.60
CA SER A 116 -4.42 12.80 -5.91
C SER A 116 -3.19 11.92 -5.67
N TYR A 117 -3.36 10.62 -5.37
CA TYR A 117 -2.24 9.70 -5.19
C TYR A 117 -1.48 9.52 -6.51
N HIS A 118 -2.18 9.12 -7.58
CA HIS A 118 -1.55 8.85 -8.87
C HIS A 118 -0.90 10.12 -9.46
N VAL A 119 -1.55 11.28 -9.31
CA VAL A 119 -0.98 12.57 -9.72
C VAL A 119 0.27 12.90 -8.92
N HIS A 120 0.29 12.64 -7.60
CA HIS A 120 1.47 12.85 -6.78
C HIS A 120 2.61 11.90 -7.18
N VAL A 121 2.33 10.60 -7.34
CA VAL A 121 3.30 9.61 -7.83
C VAL A 121 3.87 10.03 -9.19
N ALA A 122 3.03 10.50 -10.12
CA ALA A 122 3.47 11.00 -11.42
C ALA A 122 4.45 12.18 -11.30
N LYS A 123 4.18 13.13 -10.38
CA LYS A 123 5.07 14.26 -10.10
C LYS A 123 6.42 13.82 -9.54
N LEU A 124 6.42 12.90 -8.56
CA LEU A 124 7.64 12.37 -7.96
C LEU A 124 8.47 11.56 -8.97
N LEU A 125 7.79 10.76 -9.80
CA LEU A 125 8.39 10.00 -10.88
C LEU A 125 9.05 10.93 -11.90
N ALA A 126 8.35 11.97 -12.35
CA ALA A 126 8.89 12.96 -13.27
C ALA A 126 10.08 13.73 -12.67
N ALA A 127 10.01 14.12 -11.39
CA ALA A 127 11.13 14.74 -10.69
C ALA A 127 12.36 13.80 -10.63
N THR A 128 12.13 12.52 -10.29
CA THR A 128 13.17 11.50 -10.18
C THR A 128 13.84 11.24 -11.53
N VAL A 129 13.06 11.05 -12.60
CA VAL A 129 13.59 10.85 -13.95
C VAL A 129 14.37 12.06 -14.44
N ARG A 130 13.89 13.29 -14.19
CA ARG A 130 14.64 14.51 -14.53
C ARG A 130 15.97 14.61 -13.79
N ARG A 131 16.00 14.25 -12.51
CA ARG A 131 17.23 14.21 -11.71
C ARG A 131 18.21 13.18 -12.27
N LEU A 132 17.77 11.94 -12.46
CA LEU A 132 18.59 10.85 -12.98
C LEU A 132 19.17 11.17 -14.37
N LYS A 133 18.39 11.82 -15.24
CA LYS A 133 18.87 12.26 -16.55
C LYS A 133 20.06 13.23 -16.44
N ARG A 134 20.06 14.14 -15.46
CA ARG A 134 21.16 15.08 -15.24
C ARG A 134 22.39 14.39 -14.63
N GLU A 135 22.16 13.46 -13.70
CA GLU A 135 23.23 12.79 -12.96
C GLU A 135 23.93 11.69 -13.77
N CYS A 136 23.25 11.11 -14.77
CA CYS A 136 23.73 9.94 -15.52
C CYS A 136 24.01 10.23 -17.00
N ASP A 137 24.09 11.49 -17.42
CA ASP A 137 24.32 11.83 -18.83
C ASP A 137 25.68 11.30 -19.32
N GLY A 138 25.68 10.54 -20.42
CA GLY A 138 26.87 9.86 -20.94
C GLY A 138 27.37 8.65 -20.14
N ASP A 139 26.65 8.21 -19.11
CA ASP A 139 27.08 7.09 -18.26
C ASP A 139 26.75 5.72 -18.91
N PRO A 140 27.76 4.83 -19.09
CA PRO A 140 27.52 3.48 -19.64
C PRO A 140 26.62 2.60 -18.76
N ASP A 141 26.51 2.88 -17.45
CA ASP A 141 25.65 2.17 -16.50
C ASP A 141 24.35 2.93 -16.17
N MET A 142 23.94 3.88 -17.03
CA MET A 142 22.74 4.70 -16.85
C MET A 142 21.50 3.85 -16.52
N SER A 143 21.31 2.71 -17.17
CA SER A 143 20.14 1.85 -16.94
C SER A 143 20.09 1.27 -15.53
N SER A 144 21.24 0.88 -14.96
CA SER A 144 21.31 0.35 -13.59
C SER A 144 21.08 1.44 -12.56
N LYS A 145 21.73 2.60 -12.72
CA LYS A 145 21.51 3.77 -11.87
C LYS A 145 20.06 4.24 -11.92
N PHE A 146 19.46 4.19 -13.11
CA PHE A 146 18.06 4.53 -13.30
C PHE A 146 17.15 3.57 -12.51
N ARG A 147 17.31 2.25 -12.67
CA ARG A 147 16.54 1.25 -11.90
C ARG A 147 16.72 1.43 -10.40
N LYS A 148 17.95 1.67 -9.94
CA LYS A 148 18.24 1.94 -8.53
C LYS A 148 17.52 3.20 -8.04
N GLY A 149 17.49 4.26 -8.86
CA GLY A 149 16.79 5.49 -8.56
C GLY A 149 15.28 5.34 -8.47
N ILE A 150 14.67 4.59 -9.39
CA ILE A 150 13.22 4.32 -9.34
C ILE A 150 12.87 3.40 -8.16
N ASN A 151 13.67 2.38 -7.86
CA ASN A 151 13.50 1.57 -6.65
C ASN A 151 13.64 2.43 -5.37
N GLY A 152 14.54 3.41 -5.39
CA GLY A 152 14.67 4.41 -4.33
C GLY A 152 13.40 5.26 -4.19
N LEU A 153 12.77 5.64 -5.30
CA LEU A 153 11.48 6.33 -5.29
C LEU A 153 10.37 5.47 -4.67
N SER A 154 10.26 4.19 -5.04
CA SER A 154 9.28 3.27 -4.42
C SER A 154 9.45 3.24 -2.90
N LYS A 155 10.69 3.16 -2.41
CA LYS A 155 10.98 3.24 -0.97
C LYS A 155 10.52 4.56 -0.35
N SER A 156 10.83 5.70 -0.98
CA SER A 156 10.41 7.02 -0.47
C SER A 156 8.88 7.21 -0.47
N ILE A 157 8.18 6.64 -1.45
CA ILE A 157 6.70 6.62 -1.46
C ILE A 157 6.19 5.85 -0.24
N LEU A 158 6.75 4.67 0.03
CA LEU A 158 6.34 3.85 1.18
C LEU A 158 6.60 4.52 2.53
N GLU A 159 7.75 5.17 2.67
CA GLU A 159 8.09 5.98 3.85
C GLU A 159 7.06 7.12 4.02
N THR A 160 6.73 7.84 2.94
CA THR A 160 5.72 8.91 2.97
C THR A 160 4.33 8.39 3.32
N LEU A 161 3.92 7.22 2.80
CA LEU A 161 2.63 6.59 3.15
C LEU A 161 2.52 6.29 4.65
N SER A 162 3.64 6.00 5.31
CA SER A 162 3.72 5.70 6.75
C SER A 162 3.83 6.95 7.61
N ASP A 163 4.76 7.84 7.26
CA ASP A 163 5.17 8.96 8.12
C ASP A 163 4.32 10.21 7.89
N GLU A 164 3.95 10.48 6.64
CA GLU A 164 3.18 11.66 6.22
C GLU A 164 1.97 11.27 5.35
N PRO A 165 1.01 10.50 5.89
CA PRO A 165 -0.13 9.98 5.14
C PRO A 165 -1.04 11.06 4.53
N SER A 166 -0.96 12.31 4.99
CA SER A 166 -1.67 13.45 4.39
C SER A 166 -1.13 13.84 3.01
N GLU A 167 0.15 13.59 2.74
CA GLU A 167 0.81 13.94 1.47
C GLU A 167 0.53 12.92 0.37
N LEU A 168 0.38 11.65 0.75
CA LEU A 168 0.04 10.53 -0.11
C LEU A 168 -1.14 9.74 0.48
N ARG A 169 -2.34 10.29 0.33
CA ARG A 169 -3.57 9.65 0.84
C ARG A 169 -4.02 8.52 -0.08
N LEU A 170 -4.16 7.32 0.48
CA LEU A 170 -4.86 6.19 -0.13
C LEU A 170 -6.36 6.20 0.20
N THR A 171 -6.76 6.88 1.28
CA THR A 171 -8.16 7.05 1.68
C THR A 171 -8.40 8.44 2.27
N SER A 172 -9.67 8.86 2.34
CA SER A 172 -10.07 10.14 2.96
C SER A 172 -9.73 10.24 4.45
N ILE A 173 -9.52 9.10 5.11
CA ILE A 173 -9.28 8.98 6.55
C ILE A 173 -7.81 8.70 6.89
N ALA A 174 -6.90 8.73 5.91
CA ALA A 174 -5.51 8.31 6.03
C ALA A 174 -4.76 8.94 7.22
N GLU A 175 -4.95 10.24 7.45
CA GLU A 175 -4.29 11.00 8.52
C GLU A 175 -4.64 10.50 9.94
N TYR A 176 -5.84 9.93 10.12
CA TYR A 176 -6.27 9.40 11.42
C TYR A 176 -5.52 8.14 11.82
N PHE A 177 -4.84 7.51 10.87
CA PHE A 177 -4.00 6.35 11.10
C PHE A 177 -2.54 6.72 11.36
N LYS A 178 -2.14 8.00 11.21
CA LYS A 178 -0.81 8.47 11.62
C LYS A 178 -0.57 8.15 13.09
N ARG A 179 0.67 7.81 13.44
CA ARG A 179 1.05 7.56 14.84
C ARG A 179 0.85 8.79 15.70
N GLY A 180 0.57 8.57 16.98
CA GLY A 180 0.24 9.63 17.93
C GLY A 180 -1.22 10.12 17.82
N VAL A 181 -1.89 9.91 16.70
CA VAL A 181 -3.31 10.23 16.54
C VAL A 181 -4.17 9.17 17.22
N LYS A 182 -5.06 9.56 18.13
CA LYS A 182 -5.91 8.61 18.89
C LYS A 182 -7.12 8.09 18.11
N ILE A 183 -7.47 8.73 17.00
CA ILE A 183 -8.68 8.46 16.21
C ILE A 183 -8.63 7.05 15.59
N GLY A 184 -7.60 6.74 14.78
CA GLY A 184 -7.46 5.41 14.17
C GLY A 184 -8.70 4.99 13.38
N CYS A 185 -9.18 3.77 13.58
CA CYS A 185 -10.40 3.26 12.93
C CYS A 185 -11.70 3.88 13.45
N SER A 186 -11.70 4.60 14.58
CA SER A 186 -12.91 5.16 15.23
C SER A 186 -14.01 4.13 15.55
N GLY A 187 -13.68 2.83 15.56
CA GLY A 187 -14.64 1.73 15.73
C GLY A 187 -15.43 1.35 14.46
N ALA A 188 -15.05 1.89 13.30
CA ALA A 188 -15.66 1.58 12.01
C ALA A 188 -14.97 0.38 11.32
N ASP A 189 -15.74 -0.33 10.49
CA ASP A 189 -15.25 -1.39 9.59
C ASP A 189 -14.98 -0.87 8.16
N SER A 190 -15.62 0.26 7.80
CA SER A 190 -15.58 0.87 6.47
C SER A 190 -15.14 2.34 6.55
N VAL A 191 -14.63 2.88 5.44
CA VAL A 191 -14.25 4.30 5.35
C VAL A 191 -15.48 5.21 5.50
N GLY A 192 -16.63 4.82 4.94
CA GLY A 192 -17.87 5.61 5.00
C GLY A 192 -18.47 5.73 6.40
N ASP A 193 -18.26 4.73 7.26
CA ASP A 193 -18.75 4.74 8.65
C ASP A 193 -17.77 5.39 9.64
N HIS A 194 -16.62 5.85 9.15
CA HIS A 194 -15.58 6.41 10.01
C HIS A 194 -16.01 7.73 10.66
N LYS A 195 -15.71 7.87 11.94
CA LYS A 195 -15.99 9.06 12.74
C LYS A 195 -14.69 9.84 12.96
N HIS A 196 -14.56 10.92 12.21
CA HIS A 196 -13.38 11.80 12.16
C HIS A 196 -12.98 12.43 13.50
N SER A 197 -13.85 12.42 14.50
CA SER A 197 -13.64 13.03 15.83
C SER A 197 -13.61 12.02 16.98
N THR A 198 -13.84 10.73 16.71
CA THR A 198 -13.98 9.72 17.77
C THR A 198 -12.74 8.85 17.86
N ALA A 199 -12.14 8.79 19.05
CA ALA A 199 -11.02 7.89 19.32
C ALA A 199 -11.41 6.41 19.16
N CYS A 200 -10.46 5.59 18.70
CA CYS A 200 -10.63 4.14 18.71
C CYS A 200 -10.85 3.65 20.15
N GLN A 201 -11.97 2.97 20.39
CA GLN A 201 -12.37 2.49 21.73
C GLN A 201 -11.36 1.54 22.37
N VAL A 202 -10.58 0.83 21.55
CA VAL A 202 -9.53 -0.08 22.02
C VAL A 202 -8.13 0.53 21.98
N GLY A 203 -8.04 1.86 21.91
CA GLY A 203 -6.77 2.57 21.95
C GLY A 203 -5.84 2.19 20.79
N ARG A 204 -6.43 1.90 19.63
CA ARG A 204 -5.73 1.44 18.42
C ARG A 204 -5.03 0.09 18.55
N ASN A 205 -5.33 -0.68 19.60
CA ASN A 205 -4.79 -2.03 19.78
C ASN A 205 -5.89 -3.07 19.55
N HIS A 206 -5.87 -3.69 18.37
CA HIS A 206 -6.81 -4.75 17.97
C HIS A 206 -6.28 -6.17 18.23
N LEU A 207 -5.20 -6.33 18.99
CA LEU A 207 -4.62 -7.62 19.34
C LEU A 207 -5.63 -8.50 20.09
N LYS A 208 -5.68 -9.80 19.76
CA LYS A 208 -6.47 -10.83 20.46
C LYS A 208 -7.96 -10.49 20.54
N GLY A 209 -8.52 -10.02 19.42
CA GLY A 209 -9.97 -9.80 19.27
C GLY A 209 -10.50 -8.50 19.89
N ARG A 210 -9.62 -7.63 20.38
CA ARG A 210 -9.98 -6.29 20.86
C ARG A 210 -10.62 -5.48 19.73
N ARG A 211 -11.83 -5.00 19.95
CA ARG A 211 -12.60 -4.23 18.97
C ARG A 211 -13.63 -3.31 19.63
N ALA A 212 -14.11 -2.34 18.89
CA ALA A 212 -15.25 -1.52 19.31
C ALA A 212 -16.55 -2.35 19.29
N THR A 213 -17.56 -1.90 20.03
CA THR A 213 -18.89 -2.52 19.97
C THR A 213 -19.45 -2.46 18.55
N GLY A 214 -19.87 -3.60 18.00
CA GLY A 214 -20.43 -3.72 16.64
C GLY A 214 -19.40 -3.89 15.53
N GLN A 215 -18.11 -3.73 15.82
CA GLN A 215 -17.03 -3.93 14.86
C GLN A 215 -16.76 -5.44 14.65
N LYS A 216 -16.35 -5.84 13.44
CA LYS A 216 -15.97 -7.24 13.15
C LYS A 216 -14.69 -7.66 13.88
N ASP A 217 -14.65 -8.91 14.30
CA ASP A 217 -13.42 -9.56 14.78
C ASP A 217 -12.60 -10.06 13.59
N GLU A 218 -11.36 -9.61 13.49
CA GLU A 218 -10.41 -10.03 12.46
C GLU A 218 -9.43 -11.09 12.95
N GLY A 219 -9.44 -11.42 14.23
CA GLY A 219 -8.51 -12.41 14.79
C GLY A 219 -7.05 -11.97 14.72
N ILE A 220 -6.78 -10.66 14.79
CA ILE A 220 -5.41 -10.10 14.76
C ILE A 220 -4.60 -10.65 15.94
N LYS A 221 -3.51 -11.35 15.63
CA LYS A 221 -2.54 -11.92 16.57
C LYS A 221 -1.18 -11.24 16.49
N TYR A 222 -0.99 -10.36 15.51
CA TYR A 222 0.26 -9.66 15.30
C TYR A 222 0.63 -8.86 16.55
N GLN A 223 1.79 -9.16 17.12
CA GLN A 223 2.33 -8.42 18.25
C GLN A 223 3.64 -7.80 17.78
N SER A 224 3.69 -6.47 17.77
CA SER A 224 4.93 -5.77 17.50
C SER A 224 5.45 -5.12 18.78
N SER A 225 6.73 -5.34 19.08
CA SER A 225 7.46 -4.58 20.10
C SER A 225 7.85 -3.19 19.59
N GLU A 226 7.84 -2.98 18.28
CA GLU A 226 8.27 -1.76 17.61
C GLU A 226 7.23 -1.25 16.61
N HIS A 227 7.50 -0.12 15.98
CA HIS A 227 6.66 0.38 14.91
C HIS A 227 6.71 -0.54 13.69
N TYR A 228 5.56 -0.96 13.17
CA TYR A 228 5.50 -1.58 11.86
C TYR A 228 5.87 -0.55 10.79
N VAL A 229 7.05 -0.72 10.19
CA VAL A 229 7.48 0.01 9.01
C VAL A 229 7.28 -0.94 7.83
N PRO A 230 6.36 -0.66 6.90
CA PRO A 230 6.26 -1.45 5.69
C PRO A 230 7.58 -1.34 4.94
N LYS A 231 8.04 -2.46 4.39
CA LYS A 231 9.26 -2.49 3.58
C LYS A 231 8.89 -2.98 2.19
N PRO A 232 9.49 -2.40 1.12
CA PRO A 232 9.45 -3.07 -0.17
C PRO A 232 10.15 -4.42 -0.01
N SER A 233 9.68 -5.43 -0.72
CA SER A 233 10.34 -6.74 -0.71
C SER A 233 11.75 -6.65 -1.30
N GLN A 234 12.73 -7.27 -0.61
CA GLN A 234 14.17 -7.07 -0.86
C GLN A 234 14.72 -7.86 -2.03
#